data_AF-A0A2E7M6S1-F1
#
_entry.id   AF-A0A2E7M6S1-F1
#
_cell.length_a   1.000
_cell.length_b   1.000
_cell.length_c   1.000
_cell.angle_alpha   90.00
_cell.angle_beta   90.00
_cell.angle_gamma   90.00
#
_symmetry.space_group_name_H-M   'P 1'
#
loop_
_entity.id
_entity.type
_entity.pdbx_description
1 polymer ?
#
loop_
_entity_poly.entity_id
_entity_poly.type
_entity_poly.pdbx_seq_one_letter_code
_entity_poly.pdbx_strand_id
1 'polypeptide(L)'
;MNPIVLRLLRFGSYGLWFITLFLLLCWLLFPWGRLADRMVVSAADMGLALNLDTLRISPFGFKAKGLGIGPLSKDGSAGEWLAVDQLRFSLPETGLLGGALAGRAAINSTSGKLARTVLTATEKLELEARLYGGDMKASLSSDEDAARLAVNASGLQLAQYQLDMGSFQATPSSGTLRNKSKVTWHWEDAKKSSGNIDLVIDGLILSGLKVMGFGLPEAAFDRSEVHVKISRGRAEVRDTALEGDTLKAAVEGYVHLHTEPMRSRLALRLRFKVRDDLDGLLKVAFGSKPKHKDGDGWYHYQLNGTAGKPRLRESRAAARRAQSKGSRTVSDKKGGGKDKGKGSRTTRPVEPDEDGIEPEQISDERREELEEERARLREERAQRREERRQKREDLIKKRNQRQKTLQSDPALEVVESAEDEESADEDEEAQEDASGPEESETEESEAEESEAEEDEEDDEQQQESEPTDETDESDEEDDEE
;
A
#
# COMPACT_ATOMS: atom_id res chain seq x y z
N MET A 1 0.96 24.30 -63.16
CA MET A 1 1.98 24.17 -62.09
C MET A 1 3.16 25.06 -62.46
N ASN A 2 3.55 26.02 -61.62
CA ASN A 2 4.61 26.99 -61.93
C ASN A 2 5.98 26.29 -62.04
N PRO A 3 6.81 26.57 -63.07
CA PRO A 3 8.12 25.93 -63.23
C PRO A 3 9.08 26.22 -62.07
N ILE A 4 8.87 27.33 -61.36
CA ILE A 4 9.59 27.71 -60.14
C ILE A 4 9.24 26.77 -58.98
N VAL A 5 7.96 26.44 -58.81
CA VAL A 5 7.48 25.50 -57.78
C VAL A 5 8.06 24.11 -58.02
N LEU A 6 8.12 23.66 -59.28
CA LEU A 6 8.70 22.35 -59.61
C LEU A 6 10.22 22.27 -59.30
N ARG A 7 10.95 23.38 -59.46
CA ARG A 7 12.38 23.46 -59.11
C ARG A 7 12.57 23.48 -57.58
N LEU A 8 11.78 24.27 -56.85
CA LEU A 8 11.81 24.29 -55.38
C LEU A 8 11.48 22.93 -54.79
N LEU A 9 10.49 22.22 -55.34
CA LEU A 9 10.10 20.89 -54.87
C LEU A 9 11.21 19.84 -55.12
N ARG A 10 11.94 19.95 -56.23
CA ARG A 10 13.13 19.11 -56.48
C ARG A 10 14.26 19.42 -55.51
N PHE A 11 14.59 20.70 -55.27
CA PHE A 11 15.62 21.07 -54.29
C PHE A 11 15.26 20.63 -52.86
N GLY A 12 14.00 20.81 -52.46
CA GLY A 12 13.50 20.30 -51.18
C GLY A 12 13.62 18.78 -51.05
N SER A 13 13.33 18.03 -52.12
CA SER A 13 13.45 16.57 -52.13
C SER A 13 14.90 16.08 -51.95
N TYR A 14 15.88 16.77 -52.54
CA TYR A 14 17.30 16.45 -52.32
C TYR A 14 17.73 16.76 -50.88
N GLY A 15 17.29 17.90 -50.32
CA GLY A 15 17.57 18.24 -48.92
C GLY A 15 17.02 17.20 -47.95
N LEU A 16 15.76 16.79 -48.12
CA LEU A 16 15.13 15.77 -47.28
C LEU A 16 15.79 14.40 -47.41
N TRP A 17 16.22 14.03 -48.63
CA TRP A 17 17.00 12.82 -48.85
C TRP A 17 18.37 12.87 -48.16
N PHE A 18 19.10 13.98 -48.27
CA PHE A 18 20.39 14.16 -47.58
C PHE A 18 20.24 14.10 -46.06
N ILE A 19 19.20 14.72 -45.49
CA ILE A 19 18.92 14.66 -44.05
C ILE A 19 18.62 13.21 -43.63
N THR A 20 17.81 12.49 -44.41
CA THR A 20 17.47 11.09 -44.12
C THR A 20 18.71 10.20 -44.18
N LEU A 21 19.56 10.39 -45.19
CA LEU A 21 20.81 9.62 -45.35
C LEU A 21 21.81 9.98 -44.25
N PHE A 22 21.91 11.26 -43.89
CA PHE A 22 22.74 11.72 -42.78
C PHE A 22 22.29 11.10 -41.45
N LEU A 23 20.99 11.13 -41.13
CA LEU A 23 20.45 10.51 -39.92
C LEU A 23 20.68 8.99 -39.91
N LEU A 24 20.50 8.32 -41.05
CA LEU A 24 20.78 6.89 -41.21
C LEU A 24 22.28 6.58 -41.03
N LEU A 25 23.16 7.44 -41.52
CA LEU A 25 24.61 7.28 -41.43
C LEU A 25 25.10 7.57 -40.00
N CYS A 26 24.55 8.60 -39.34
CA CYS A 26 24.73 8.85 -37.90
C CYS A 26 24.25 7.65 -37.09
N TRP A 27 23.12 7.05 -37.44
CA TRP A 27 22.58 5.86 -36.77
C TRP A 27 23.47 4.62 -36.95
N LEU A 28 23.99 4.39 -38.16
CA LEU A 28 24.90 3.27 -38.46
C LEU A 28 26.30 3.43 -37.85
N LEU A 29 26.84 4.65 -37.84
CA LEU A 29 28.18 4.95 -37.35
C LEU A 29 28.24 5.29 -35.86
N PHE A 30 27.10 5.38 -35.19
CA PHE A 30 27.08 5.67 -33.77
C PHE A 30 27.83 4.57 -32.99
N PRO A 31 28.78 4.92 -32.11
CA PRO A 31 29.62 3.94 -31.41
C PRO A 31 28.86 3.27 -30.26
N TRP A 32 27.93 2.38 -30.58
CA TRP A 32 27.07 1.65 -29.63
C TRP A 32 27.87 0.93 -28.53
N GLY A 33 29.02 0.35 -28.88
CA GLY A 33 29.90 -0.31 -27.92
C GLY A 33 30.39 0.66 -26.83
N ARG A 34 30.82 1.88 -27.20
CA ARG A 34 31.27 2.87 -26.21
C ARG A 34 30.15 3.37 -25.31
N LEU A 35 28.92 3.42 -25.82
CA LEU A 35 27.77 3.77 -24.99
C LEU A 35 27.50 2.67 -23.97
N ALA A 36 27.53 1.39 -24.39
CA ALA A 36 27.40 0.25 -23.49
C ALA A 36 28.51 0.24 -22.42
N ASP A 37 29.78 0.42 -22.82
CA ASP A 37 30.91 0.49 -21.89
C ASP A 37 30.73 1.62 -20.86
N ARG A 38 30.29 2.80 -21.31
CA ARG A 38 30.00 3.92 -20.40
C ARG A 38 28.85 3.63 -19.43
N MET A 39 27.81 2.92 -19.89
CA MET A 39 26.72 2.49 -19.02
C MET A 39 27.22 1.50 -17.96
N VAL A 40 28.09 0.55 -18.34
CA VAL A 40 28.70 -0.40 -17.41
C VAL A 40 29.57 0.30 -16.37
N VAL A 41 30.44 1.22 -16.79
CA VAL A 41 31.29 2.01 -15.88
C VAL A 41 30.43 2.86 -14.94
N SER A 42 29.42 3.56 -15.48
CA SER A 42 28.53 4.39 -14.67
C SER A 42 27.70 3.57 -13.69
N ALA A 43 27.32 2.33 -14.02
CA ALA A 43 26.67 1.42 -13.09
C ALA A 43 27.64 0.91 -12.01
N ALA A 44 28.90 0.63 -12.39
CA ALA A 44 29.92 0.20 -11.44
C ALA A 44 30.21 1.28 -10.38
N ASP A 45 30.23 2.55 -10.79
CA ASP A 45 30.34 3.71 -9.88
C ASP A 45 29.20 3.77 -8.85
N MET A 46 28.10 3.03 -9.09
CA MET A 46 26.92 2.93 -8.22
C MET A 46 26.90 1.69 -7.36
N GLY A 47 27.97 0.89 -7.42
CA GLY A 47 28.02 -0.42 -6.79
C GLY A 47 27.14 -1.46 -7.49
N LEU A 48 26.78 -1.23 -8.76
CA LEU A 48 26.04 -2.18 -9.59
C LEU A 48 26.98 -2.79 -10.62
N ALA A 49 27.11 -4.12 -10.61
CA ALA A 49 27.69 -4.84 -11.72
C ALA A 49 26.64 -4.91 -12.82
N LEU A 50 26.95 -4.36 -14.00
CA LEU A 50 26.06 -4.38 -15.14
C LEU A 50 26.77 -5.11 -16.28
N ASN A 51 26.14 -6.17 -16.79
CA ASN A 51 26.61 -6.90 -17.96
C ASN A 51 25.62 -6.66 -19.09
N LEU A 52 26.10 -6.28 -20.27
CA LEU A 52 25.31 -5.96 -21.45
C LEU A 52 25.95 -6.67 -22.64
N ASP A 53 25.37 -7.79 -23.07
CA ASP A 53 25.91 -8.50 -24.24
C ASP A 53 25.76 -7.67 -25.51
N THR A 54 24.55 -7.14 -25.76
CA THR A 54 24.28 -6.30 -26.93
C THR A 54 23.25 -5.22 -26.65
N LEU A 55 23.59 -3.99 -27.03
CA LEU A 55 22.67 -2.85 -27.07
C LEU A 55 22.42 -2.47 -28.53
N ARG A 56 21.16 -2.58 -28.99
CA ARG A 56 20.75 -2.18 -30.35
C ARG A 56 19.62 -1.17 -30.29
N ILE A 57 19.68 -0.14 -31.13
CA ILE A 57 18.51 0.71 -31.39
C ILE A 57 17.52 -0.06 -32.28
N SER A 58 16.25 0.03 -31.91
CA SER A 58 15.08 -0.31 -32.70
C SER A 58 14.44 1.00 -33.17
N PRO A 59 13.74 1.06 -34.33
CA PRO A 59 12.97 2.24 -34.73
C PRO A 59 11.96 2.71 -33.67
N PHE A 60 11.63 1.87 -32.69
CA PHE A 60 10.74 2.17 -31.56
C PHE A 60 11.45 2.16 -30.19
N GLY A 61 12.74 2.51 -30.13
CA GLY A 61 13.49 2.66 -28.87
C GLY A 61 14.75 1.81 -28.77
N PHE A 62 15.08 1.34 -27.57
CA PHE A 62 16.31 0.56 -27.32
C PHE A 62 15.96 -0.89 -26.98
N LYS A 63 16.73 -1.82 -27.55
CA LYS A 63 16.67 -3.24 -27.24
C LYS A 63 18.03 -3.67 -26.67
N ALA A 64 18.03 -3.97 -25.38
CA ALA A 64 19.16 -4.63 -24.72
C ALA A 64 18.90 -6.14 -24.67
N LYS A 65 19.91 -6.95 -25.00
CA LYS A 65 19.92 -8.39 -24.74
C LYS A 65 21.05 -8.74 -23.79
N GLY A 66 20.81 -9.74 -22.95
CA GLY A 66 21.80 -10.20 -21.97
C GLY A 66 22.11 -9.11 -20.94
N LEU A 67 21.08 -8.39 -20.48
CA LEU A 67 21.27 -7.41 -19.42
C LEU A 67 21.31 -8.16 -18.09
N GLY A 68 22.50 -8.35 -17.53
CA GLY A 68 22.69 -8.81 -16.17
C GLY A 68 22.85 -7.62 -15.23
N ILE A 69 22.07 -7.55 -14.15
CA ILE A 69 22.29 -6.56 -13.08
C ILE A 69 22.58 -7.34 -11.79
N GLY A 70 23.74 -7.13 -11.20
CA GLY A 70 24.14 -7.75 -9.94
C GLY A 70 24.70 -6.73 -8.95
N PRO A 71 24.64 -6.97 -7.64
CA PRO A 71 25.39 -6.16 -6.69
C PRO A 71 26.89 -6.35 -6.92
N LEU A 72 27.65 -5.26 -6.95
CA LEU A 72 29.11 -5.32 -6.97
C LEU A 72 29.56 -5.67 -5.54
N SER A 73 30.01 -6.92 -5.32
CA SER A 73 30.54 -7.29 -4.00
C SER A 73 31.86 -6.55 -3.75
N LYS A 74 32.17 -6.28 -2.46
CA LYS A 74 33.44 -5.63 -2.07
C LYS A 74 34.67 -6.42 -2.50
N ASP A 75 34.53 -7.72 -2.72
CA ASP A 75 35.62 -8.62 -3.09
C ASP A 75 35.85 -8.65 -4.62
N GLY A 76 35.09 -7.85 -5.39
CA GLY A 76 35.14 -7.83 -6.85
C GLY A 76 34.53 -9.08 -7.50
N SER A 77 34.04 -10.05 -6.70
CA SER A 77 33.22 -11.14 -7.21
C SER A 77 31.82 -10.59 -7.53
N ALA A 78 31.35 -10.80 -8.75
CA ALA A 78 30.00 -10.45 -9.09
C ALA A 78 29.05 -11.34 -8.26
N GLY A 79 28.12 -10.71 -7.53
CA GLY A 79 27.07 -11.45 -6.83
C GLY A 79 26.15 -12.18 -7.82
N GLU A 80 25.10 -12.80 -7.29
CA GLU A 80 24.07 -13.44 -8.11
C GLU A 80 23.48 -12.41 -9.10
N TRP A 81 23.61 -12.69 -10.39
CA TRP A 81 23.17 -11.79 -11.45
C TRP A 81 21.67 -11.94 -11.66
N LEU A 82 20.95 -10.82 -11.61
CA LEU A 82 19.59 -10.76 -12.12
C LEU A 82 19.68 -10.70 -13.65
N ALA A 83 19.53 -11.85 -14.29
CA ALA A 83 19.57 -11.99 -15.74
C ALA A 83 18.23 -11.53 -16.34
N VAL A 84 18.27 -10.45 -17.11
CA VAL A 84 17.15 -9.98 -17.92
C VAL A 84 17.46 -10.34 -19.38
N ASP A 85 16.76 -11.37 -19.90
CA ASP A 85 17.01 -11.88 -21.26
C ASP A 85 16.83 -10.81 -22.33
N GLN A 86 15.78 -10.02 -22.19
CA GLN A 86 15.42 -8.97 -23.12
C GLN A 86 14.74 -7.85 -22.35
N LEU A 87 15.22 -6.63 -22.55
CA LEU A 87 14.59 -5.42 -22.03
C LEU A 87 14.25 -4.53 -23.23
N ARG A 88 12.97 -4.24 -23.42
CA ARG A 88 12.47 -3.34 -24.45
C ARG A 88 12.02 -2.06 -23.78
N PHE A 89 12.62 -0.94 -24.14
CA PHE A 89 12.20 0.38 -23.71
C PHE A 89 11.49 1.06 -24.89
N SER A 90 10.20 1.38 -24.75
CA SER A 90 9.52 2.33 -25.62
C SER A 90 9.65 3.73 -25.01
N LEU A 91 10.30 4.64 -25.73
CA LEU A 91 10.35 6.05 -25.35
C LEU A 91 9.18 6.77 -26.02
N PRO A 92 8.51 7.72 -25.34
CA PRO A 92 7.48 8.55 -25.96
C PRO A 92 8.06 9.40 -27.10
N GLU A 93 7.19 9.83 -28.01
CA GLU A 93 7.55 10.56 -29.24
C GLU A 93 8.23 11.92 -28.97
N THR A 94 8.19 12.41 -27.73
CA THR A 94 8.79 13.67 -27.26
C THR A 94 10.34 13.71 -27.25
N GLY A 95 10.99 12.65 -27.74
CA GLY A 95 12.35 12.74 -28.29
C GLY A 95 13.49 12.21 -27.40
N LEU A 96 14.51 11.69 -28.07
CA LEU A 96 15.72 11.05 -27.51
C LEU A 96 16.45 11.87 -26.42
N LEU A 97 16.33 13.21 -26.46
CA LEU A 97 16.98 14.12 -25.53
C LEU A 97 16.38 14.07 -24.11
N GLY A 98 15.05 13.95 -24.00
CA GLY A 98 14.37 13.84 -22.71
C GLY A 98 14.72 12.54 -21.98
N GLY A 99 14.73 11.42 -22.72
CA GLY A 99 15.10 10.11 -22.19
C GLY A 99 16.57 10.02 -21.75
N ALA A 100 17.50 10.65 -22.47
CA ALA A 100 18.93 10.63 -22.12
C ALA A 100 19.24 11.44 -20.84
N LEU A 101 18.55 12.58 -20.65
CA LEU A 101 18.70 13.41 -19.44
C LEU A 101 18.07 12.74 -18.21
N ALA A 102 16.90 12.12 -18.39
CA ALA A 102 16.25 11.33 -17.34
C ALA A 102 17.15 10.17 -16.88
N GLY A 103 17.75 9.42 -17.81
CA GLY A 103 18.68 8.33 -17.50
C GLY A 103 19.90 8.79 -16.69
N ARG A 104 20.49 9.95 -17.03
CA ARG A 104 21.64 10.48 -16.29
C ARG A 104 21.29 10.97 -14.89
N ALA A 105 20.08 11.51 -14.71
CA ALA A 105 19.58 11.83 -13.38
C ALA A 105 19.39 10.55 -12.57
N ALA A 106 18.71 9.53 -13.14
CA ALA A 106 18.37 8.22 -12.51
C ALA A 106 19.55 7.59 -11.76
N ILE A 107 20.70 7.73 -12.39
CA ILE A 107 21.98 7.14 -12.06
C ILE A 107 22.46 7.75 -10.71
N ASN A 108 22.47 9.07 -10.48
CA ASN A 108 23.24 9.64 -9.36
C ASN A 108 22.53 9.87 -8.00
N SER A 109 21.29 9.42 -7.74
CA SER A 109 20.71 9.61 -6.40
C SER A 109 19.92 8.46 -5.80
N THR A 110 20.23 8.20 -4.55
CA THR A 110 19.59 7.29 -3.59
C THR A 110 18.29 7.83 -3.00
N SER A 111 17.75 8.96 -3.50
CA SER A 111 16.54 9.60 -2.94
C SER A 111 15.31 9.42 -3.83
N GLY A 112 14.14 9.17 -3.21
CA GLY A 112 12.86 8.99 -3.92
C GLY A 112 12.44 10.18 -4.80
N LYS A 113 13.06 11.36 -4.62
CA LYS A 113 12.87 12.52 -5.51
C LYS A 113 13.26 12.22 -6.94
N LEU A 114 14.23 11.34 -7.14
CA LEU A 114 14.80 11.13 -8.46
C LEU A 114 14.01 10.09 -9.25
N ALA A 115 13.47 9.06 -8.59
CA ALA A 115 12.42 8.25 -9.18
C ALA A 115 11.27 9.13 -9.70
N ARG A 116 10.85 10.14 -8.92
CA ARG A 116 9.87 11.14 -9.39
C ARG A 116 10.37 11.88 -10.63
N THR A 117 11.59 12.46 -10.62
CA THR A 117 12.13 13.22 -11.77
C THR A 117 12.23 12.39 -13.06
N VAL A 118 12.73 11.15 -12.94
CA VAL A 118 12.84 10.23 -14.09
C VAL A 118 11.46 9.91 -14.62
N LEU A 119 10.51 9.61 -13.73
CA LEU A 119 9.14 9.30 -14.09
C LEU A 119 8.40 10.47 -14.71
N THR A 120 8.56 11.68 -14.18
CA THR A 120 7.97 12.88 -14.78
C THR A 120 8.60 13.21 -16.14
N ALA A 121 9.86 12.83 -16.35
CA ALA A 121 10.51 12.97 -17.66
C ALA A 121 10.11 11.86 -18.65
N THR A 122 9.76 10.67 -18.15
CA THR A 122 9.28 9.55 -18.97
C THR A 122 7.77 9.38 -18.77
N GLU A 123 6.97 10.17 -19.50
CA GLU A 123 5.49 10.13 -19.46
C GLU A 123 4.95 8.68 -19.43
N LYS A 124 5.58 7.79 -20.21
CA LYS A 124 5.28 6.37 -20.23
C LYS A 124 6.56 5.52 -20.41
N LEU A 125 6.65 4.45 -19.63
CA LEU A 125 7.68 3.43 -19.66
C LEU A 125 7.00 2.06 -19.69
N GLU A 126 7.18 1.31 -20.76
CA GLU A 126 6.78 -0.10 -20.84
C GLU A 126 8.03 -0.97 -20.76
N LEU A 127 7.98 -2.00 -19.91
CA LEU A 127 9.03 -2.97 -19.69
C LEU A 127 8.43 -4.36 -19.90
N GLU A 128 8.96 -5.06 -20.89
CA GLU A 128 8.74 -6.48 -21.08
C GLU A 128 10.06 -7.20 -20.78
N ALA A 129 10.02 -8.12 -19.83
CA ALA A 129 11.18 -8.88 -19.38
C ALA A 129 10.82 -10.35 -19.20
N ARG A 130 11.77 -11.24 -19.48
CA ARG A 130 11.73 -12.63 -19.05
C ARG A 130 12.67 -12.79 -17.87
N LEU A 131 12.11 -13.12 -16.72
CA LEU A 131 12.83 -13.22 -15.45
C LEU A 131 12.51 -14.57 -14.83
N TYR A 132 13.53 -15.28 -14.35
CA TYR A 132 13.34 -16.52 -13.58
C TYR A 132 12.41 -17.54 -14.26
N GLY A 133 12.54 -17.71 -15.58
CA GLY A 133 11.72 -18.64 -16.37
C GLY A 133 10.27 -18.19 -16.64
N GLY A 134 9.86 -17.02 -16.14
CA GLY A 134 8.53 -16.44 -16.38
C GLY A 134 8.58 -15.17 -17.24
N ASP A 135 7.39 -14.69 -17.62
CA ASP A 135 7.20 -13.44 -18.33
C ASP A 135 6.71 -12.35 -17.36
N MET A 136 7.29 -11.15 -17.46
CA MET A 136 6.88 -9.97 -16.71
C MET A 136 6.66 -8.80 -17.67
N LYS A 137 5.48 -8.18 -17.57
CA LYS A 137 5.11 -6.94 -18.24
C LYS A 137 4.82 -5.90 -17.19
N ALA A 138 5.62 -4.84 -17.16
CA ALA A 138 5.37 -3.68 -16.34
C ALA A 138 5.12 -2.47 -17.24
N SER A 139 4.12 -1.67 -16.89
CA SER A 139 3.90 -0.36 -17.50
C SER A 139 3.83 0.65 -16.39
N LEU A 140 4.54 1.73 -16.58
CA LEU A 140 4.67 2.80 -15.62
C LEU A 140 4.44 4.10 -16.38
N SER A 141 3.44 4.86 -15.98
CA SER A 141 3.14 6.17 -16.57
C SER A 141 3.10 7.20 -15.45
N SER A 142 3.57 8.40 -15.72
CA SER A 142 3.50 9.50 -14.78
C SER A 142 2.69 10.62 -15.40
N ASP A 143 1.63 11.00 -14.69
CA ASP A 143 0.95 12.28 -14.85
C ASP A 143 1.64 13.29 -13.89
N GLU A 144 1.23 14.57 -13.93
CA GLU A 144 1.81 15.65 -13.10
C GLU A 144 1.83 15.31 -11.59
N ASP A 145 0.71 14.77 -11.09
CA ASP A 145 0.53 14.50 -9.65
C ASP A 145 0.54 13.01 -9.27
N ALA A 146 0.52 12.13 -10.27
CA ALA A 146 0.25 10.70 -10.07
C ALA A 146 1.15 9.81 -10.93
N ALA A 147 1.58 8.68 -10.39
CA ALA A 147 2.20 7.61 -11.14
C ALA A 147 1.28 6.38 -11.18
N ARG A 148 1.03 5.86 -12.37
CA ARG A 148 0.27 4.63 -12.59
C ARG A 148 1.25 3.51 -12.91
N LEU A 149 1.33 2.53 -12.03
CA LEU A 149 2.09 1.30 -12.19
C LEU A 149 1.13 0.15 -12.45
N ALA A 150 1.26 -0.53 -13.58
CA ALA A 150 0.62 -1.81 -13.81
C ALA A 150 1.67 -2.88 -14.05
N VAL A 151 1.65 -3.94 -13.24
CA VAL A 151 2.56 -5.09 -13.33
C VAL A 151 1.73 -6.34 -13.57
N ASN A 152 2.11 -7.12 -14.56
CA ASN A 152 1.57 -8.43 -14.83
C ASN A 152 2.74 -9.40 -14.97
N ALA A 153 2.86 -10.35 -14.05
CA ALA A 153 3.88 -11.38 -14.11
C ALA A 153 3.24 -12.75 -14.04
N SER A 154 3.75 -13.68 -14.85
CA SER A 154 3.25 -15.04 -14.92
C SER A 154 4.39 -16.03 -15.05
N GLY A 155 4.36 -17.09 -14.24
CA GLY A 155 5.33 -18.18 -14.35
C GLY A 155 6.70 -17.88 -13.72
N LEU A 156 6.81 -16.87 -12.84
CA LEU A 156 8.08 -16.53 -12.21
C LEU A 156 8.48 -17.63 -11.22
N GLN A 157 9.63 -18.29 -11.44
CA GLN A 157 10.11 -19.34 -10.54
C GLN A 157 10.83 -18.74 -9.34
N LEU A 158 10.32 -19.01 -8.14
CA LEU A 158 10.88 -18.45 -6.90
C LEU A 158 12.12 -19.19 -6.41
N ALA A 159 12.44 -20.36 -6.96
CA ALA A 159 13.58 -21.19 -6.55
C ALA A 159 14.94 -20.48 -6.65
N GLN A 160 15.03 -19.44 -7.48
CA GLN A 160 16.24 -18.66 -7.71
C GLN A 160 16.28 -17.38 -6.86
N TYR A 161 15.30 -17.15 -5.98
CA TYR A 161 15.17 -15.91 -5.24
C TYR A 161 15.43 -16.12 -3.75
N GLN A 162 16.48 -15.51 -3.20
CA GLN A 162 16.76 -15.57 -1.77
C GLN A 162 15.97 -14.49 -1.02
N LEU A 163 15.14 -14.89 -0.05
CA LEU A 163 14.41 -13.97 0.81
C LEU A 163 15.26 -13.67 2.04
N ASP A 164 15.91 -12.51 2.09
CA ASP A 164 16.58 -12.00 3.29
C ASP A 164 16.05 -10.61 3.67
N MET A 165 15.17 -10.57 4.67
CA MET A 165 14.62 -9.34 5.25
C MET A 165 15.16 -9.12 6.67
N GLY A 166 16.33 -9.68 6.99
CA GLY A 166 17.04 -9.56 8.28
C GLY A 166 16.38 -10.33 9.43
N SER A 167 15.12 -10.01 9.73
CA SER A 167 14.30 -10.73 10.73
C SER A 167 13.66 -12.01 10.18
N PHE A 168 13.66 -12.16 8.86
CA PHE A 168 13.09 -13.27 8.12
C PHE A 168 14.10 -13.68 7.06
N GLN A 169 14.55 -14.93 7.09
CA GLN A 169 15.37 -15.52 6.04
C GLN A 169 14.69 -16.78 5.53
N ALA A 170 14.58 -16.95 4.22
CA ALA A 170 14.07 -18.17 3.63
C ALA A 170 14.64 -18.36 2.23
N THR A 171 14.88 -19.61 1.88
CA THR A 171 15.26 -19.99 0.51
C THR A 171 14.11 -20.80 -0.07
N PRO A 172 13.30 -20.21 -0.96
CA PRO A 172 12.31 -20.95 -1.72
C PRO A 172 13.04 -22.04 -2.52
N SER A 173 12.67 -23.30 -2.33
CA SER A 173 13.17 -24.41 -3.14
C SER A 173 12.32 -24.62 -4.40
N SER A 174 11.03 -24.25 -4.32
CA SER A 174 10.11 -24.24 -5.46
C SER A 174 8.98 -23.23 -5.23
N GLY A 175 8.24 -22.94 -6.30
CA GLY A 175 7.09 -22.04 -6.28
C GLY A 175 6.98 -21.25 -7.57
N THR A 176 5.75 -21.08 -8.06
CA THR A 176 5.47 -20.27 -9.25
C THR A 176 4.64 -19.06 -8.87
N LEU A 177 5.20 -17.86 -9.04
CA LEU A 177 4.52 -16.60 -8.75
C LEU A 177 3.77 -16.09 -9.98
N ARG A 178 2.50 -15.72 -9.76
CA ARG A 178 1.66 -14.89 -10.62
C ARG A 178 1.36 -13.58 -9.90
N ASN A 179 1.49 -12.47 -10.60
CA ASN A 179 1.19 -11.14 -10.09
C ASN A 179 0.30 -10.42 -11.09
N LYS A 180 -0.76 -9.78 -10.58
CA LYS A 180 -1.51 -8.77 -11.32
C LYS A 180 -1.71 -7.57 -10.41
N SER A 181 -1.00 -6.49 -10.71
CA SER A 181 -1.03 -5.26 -9.92
C SER A 181 -1.40 -4.08 -10.81
N LYS A 182 -2.27 -3.21 -10.32
CA LYS A 182 -2.57 -1.90 -10.92
C LYS A 182 -2.70 -0.88 -9.82
N VAL A 183 -1.72 -0.01 -9.69
CA VAL A 183 -1.59 0.98 -8.62
C VAL A 183 -1.46 2.37 -9.23
N THR A 184 -2.27 3.30 -8.75
CA THR A 184 -2.15 4.73 -9.00
C THR A 184 -1.69 5.39 -7.71
N TRP A 185 -0.48 5.90 -7.73
CA TRP A 185 0.19 6.51 -6.59
C TRP A 185 0.27 8.03 -6.77
N HIS A 186 -0.37 8.79 -5.88
CA HIS A 186 -0.27 10.24 -5.89
C HIS A 186 0.91 10.69 -5.02
N TRP A 187 1.81 11.47 -5.61
CA TRP A 187 3.05 11.88 -4.96
C TRP A 187 2.85 12.98 -3.92
N GLU A 188 1.81 13.80 -4.08
CA GLU A 188 1.57 14.94 -3.18
C GLU A 188 0.64 14.53 -2.04
N ASP A 189 -0.41 13.80 -2.38
CA ASP A 189 -1.40 13.32 -1.42
C ASP A 189 -1.64 11.82 -1.57
N ALA A 190 -1.01 11.04 -0.70
CA ALA A 190 -1.21 9.60 -0.65
C ALA A 190 -2.68 9.21 -0.44
N LYS A 191 -3.54 10.09 0.10
CA LYS A 191 -4.99 9.83 0.22
C LYS A 191 -5.66 9.68 -1.13
N LYS A 192 -5.14 10.28 -2.21
CA LYS A 192 -5.70 10.10 -3.56
C LYS A 192 -5.26 8.78 -4.20
N SER A 193 -4.28 8.08 -3.63
CA SER A 193 -3.79 6.80 -4.16
C SER A 193 -4.86 5.71 -4.14
N SER A 194 -4.90 4.92 -5.21
CA SER A 194 -5.86 3.84 -5.43
C SER A 194 -5.25 2.70 -6.22
N GLY A 195 -5.80 1.49 -6.11
CA GLY A 195 -5.31 0.35 -6.89
C GLY A 195 -5.59 -1.00 -6.25
N ASN A 196 -5.16 -2.07 -6.93
CA ASN A 196 -5.22 -3.43 -6.43
C ASN A 196 -3.90 -4.15 -6.73
N ILE A 197 -3.48 -5.03 -5.82
CA ILE A 197 -2.32 -5.91 -5.97
C ILE A 197 -2.80 -7.31 -5.66
N ASP A 198 -2.77 -8.18 -6.66
CA ASP A 198 -3.11 -9.60 -6.54
C ASP A 198 -1.83 -10.41 -6.76
N LEU A 199 -1.44 -11.18 -5.74
CA LEU A 199 -0.30 -12.09 -5.76
C LEU A 199 -0.81 -13.50 -5.50
N VAL A 200 -0.43 -14.44 -6.35
CA VAL A 200 -0.73 -15.87 -6.19
C VAL A 200 0.56 -16.65 -6.38
N ILE A 201 0.90 -17.48 -5.42
CA ILE A 201 2.05 -18.38 -5.51
C ILE A 201 1.54 -19.81 -5.36
N ASP A 202 1.81 -20.61 -6.39
CA ASP A 202 1.46 -22.04 -6.42
C ASP A 202 2.67 -22.87 -6.02
N GLY A 203 2.45 -23.88 -5.16
CA GLY A 203 3.46 -24.88 -4.79
C GLY A 203 4.71 -24.26 -4.16
N LEU A 204 4.53 -23.32 -3.23
CA LEU A 204 5.64 -22.64 -2.56
C LEU A 204 6.25 -23.57 -1.52
N ILE A 205 7.54 -23.89 -1.67
CA ILE A 205 8.27 -24.65 -0.65
C ILE A 205 9.39 -23.77 -0.11
N LEU A 206 9.36 -23.50 1.19
CA LEU A 206 10.36 -22.68 1.88
C LEU A 206 11.29 -23.56 2.69
N SER A 207 12.56 -23.56 2.31
CA SER A 207 13.65 -24.21 3.04
C SER A 207 14.46 -23.18 3.83
N GLY A 208 15.09 -23.62 4.92
CA GLY A 208 15.93 -22.74 5.75
C GLY A 208 15.17 -21.56 6.38
N LEU A 209 13.85 -21.67 6.54
CA LEU A 209 13.01 -20.62 7.07
C LEU A 209 13.48 -20.24 8.48
N LYS A 210 13.95 -19.01 8.66
CA LYS A 210 14.42 -18.48 9.94
C LYS A 210 13.64 -17.24 10.29
N VAL A 211 12.89 -17.30 11.38
CA VAL A 211 12.07 -16.20 11.89
C VAL A 211 12.65 -15.75 13.22
N MET A 212 13.12 -14.51 13.30
CA MET A 212 13.67 -13.91 14.53
C MET A 212 14.81 -14.75 15.15
N GLY A 213 15.66 -15.34 14.31
CA GLY A 213 16.75 -16.19 14.77
C GLY A 213 16.41 -17.68 14.87
N PHE A 214 15.14 -18.04 14.87
CA PHE A 214 14.67 -19.42 15.03
C PHE A 214 14.48 -20.09 13.68
N GLY A 215 15.20 -21.19 13.45
CA GLY A 215 14.98 -22.05 12.30
C GLY A 215 13.69 -22.85 12.44
N LEU A 216 12.85 -22.80 11.42
CA LEU A 216 11.69 -23.63 11.22
C LEU A 216 12.04 -24.73 10.22
N PRO A 217 11.39 -25.91 10.32
CA PRO A 217 11.53 -26.94 9.30
C PRO A 217 10.98 -26.44 7.96
N GLU A 218 11.28 -27.20 6.91
CA GLU A 218 10.74 -26.96 5.58
C GLU A 218 9.21 -26.86 5.60
N ALA A 219 8.70 -25.79 5.01
CA ALA A 219 7.28 -25.51 4.96
C ALA A 219 6.83 -25.49 3.50
N ALA A 220 5.99 -26.46 3.14
CA ALA A 220 5.31 -26.51 1.86
C ALA A 220 3.93 -25.86 1.99
N PHE A 221 3.61 -24.95 1.07
CA PHE A 221 2.32 -24.29 0.94
C PHE A 221 1.74 -24.61 -0.42
N ASP A 222 0.57 -25.23 -0.43
CA ASP A 222 -0.12 -25.59 -1.68
C ASP A 222 -0.62 -24.33 -2.37
N ARG A 223 -1.17 -23.40 -1.58
CA ARG A 223 -1.76 -22.15 -2.05
C ARG A 223 -1.33 -21.00 -1.15
N SER A 224 -0.76 -19.97 -1.79
CA SER A 224 -0.42 -18.71 -1.12
C SER A 224 -0.99 -17.55 -1.92
N GLU A 225 -1.93 -16.82 -1.33
CA GLU A 225 -2.60 -15.70 -1.99
C GLU A 225 -2.49 -14.45 -1.14
N VAL A 226 -2.32 -13.30 -1.79
CA VAL A 226 -2.30 -11.99 -1.15
C VAL A 226 -3.10 -11.03 -2.01
N HIS A 227 -4.16 -10.47 -1.45
CA HIS A 227 -4.97 -9.43 -2.08
C HIS A 227 -4.83 -8.13 -1.30
N VAL A 228 -4.35 -7.09 -1.96
CA VAL A 228 -4.22 -5.76 -1.37
C VAL A 228 -5.03 -4.76 -2.18
N LYS A 229 -6.01 -4.14 -1.52
CA LYS A 229 -6.82 -3.06 -2.10
C LYS A 229 -6.36 -1.72 -1.56
N ILE A 230 -5.94 -0.82 -2.44
CA ILE A 230 -5.52 0.53 -2.11
C ILE A 230 -6.68 1.47 -2.38
N SER A 231 -7.11 2.21 -1.36
CA SER A 231 -8.12 3.26 -1.49
C SER A 231 -7.94 4.30 -0.40
N ARG A 232 -8.11 5.59 -0.74
CA ARG A 232 -8.09 6.69 0.23
C ARG A 232 -6.81 6.76 1.08
N GLY A 233 -5.66 6.42 0.48
CA GLY A 233 -4.37 6.34 1.20
C GLY A 233 -4.30 5.24 2.25
N ARG A 234 -5.15 4.22 2.11
CA ARG A 234 -5.14 3.01 2.93
C ARG A 234 -5.01 1.79 2.03
N ALA A 235 -3.96 1.01 2.23
CA ALA A 235 -3.80 -0.30 1.61
C ALA A 235 -4.37 -1.35 2.56
N GLU A 236 -5.51 -1.93 2.21
CA GLU A 236 -6.18 -2.97 2.98
C GLU A 236 -5.74 -4.34 2.48
N VAL A 237 -5.19 -5.14 3.38
CA VAL A 237 -4.75 -6.51 3.11
C VAL A 237 -5.89 -7.43 3.48
N ARG A 238 -6.50 -8.06 2.47
CA ARG A 238 -7.62 -8.99 2.62
C ARG A 238 -7.21 -10.38 2.14
N ASP A 239 -7.89 -11.39 2.68
CA ASP A 239 -7.86 -12.76 2.19
C ASP A 239 -6.44 -13.32 1.97
N THR A 240 -5.48 -12.85 2.76
CA THR A 240 -4.12 -13.37 2.68
C THR A 240 -4.08 -14.69 3.42
N ALA A 241 -3.92 -15.77 2.67
CA ALA A 241 -3.88 -17.12 3.19
C ALA A 241 -2.66 -17.84 2.62
N LEU A 242 -1.86 -18.41 3.52
CA LEU A 242 -0.79 -19.35 3.23
C LEU A 242 -1.22 -20.67 3.85
N GLU A 243 -1.64 -21.62 3.01
CA GLU A 243 -2.12 -22.92 3.45
C GLU A 243 -1.08 -23.99 3.14
N GLY A 244 -0.58 -24.62 4.20
CA GLY A 244 0.35 -25.73 4.12
C GLY A 244 0.08 -26.75 5.22
N ASP A 245 0.66 -27.94 5.07
CA ASP A 245 0.52 -29.05 6.01
C ASP A 245 1.19 -28.74 7.35
N THR A 246 2.35 -28.09 7.31
CA THR A 246 3.16 -27.79 8.49
C THR A 246 2.80 -26.45 9.12
N LEU A 247 2.47 -25.46 8.29
CA LEU A 247 2.20 -24.08 8.69
C LEU A 247 1.00 -23.54 7.92
N LYS A 248 0.01 -23.02 8.65
CA LYS A 248 -1.06 -22.19 8.10
C LYS A 248 -0.85 -20.77 8.61
N ALA A 249 -0.85 -19.78 7.73
CA ALA A 249 -0.73 -18.38 8.11
C ALA A 249 -1.75 -17.52 7.38
N ALA A 250 -2.23 -16.48 8.05
CA ALA A 250 -3.09 -15.50 7.45
C ALA A 250 -2.75 -14.10 7.97
N VAL A 251 -2.83 -13.13 7.08
CA VAL A 251 -2.52 -11.72 7.38
C VAL A 251 -3.73 -10.88 7.02
N GLU A 252 -4.18 -10.08 7.95
CA GLU A 252 -5.30 -9.16 7.74
C GLU A 252 -4.97 -7.79 8.31
N GLY A 253 -5.56 -6.73 7.77
CA GLY A 253 -5.47 -5.39 8.35
C GLY A 253 -5.22 -4.34 7.29
N TYR A 254 -4.55 -3.27 7.68
CA TYR A 254 -4.33 -2.14 6.79
C TYR A 254 -2.97 -1.49 7.00
N VAL A 255 -2.53 -0.79 5.96
CA VAL A 255 -1.37 0.08 5.96
C VAL A 255 -1.84 1.48 5.60
N HIS A 256 -1.60 2.44 6.50
CA HIS A 256 -1.81 3.84 6.18
C HIS A 256 -0.64 4.33 5.34
N LEU A 257 -0.94 4.61 4.07
CA LEU A 257 0.03 5.07 3.10
C LEU A 257 0.37 6.53 3.38
N HIS A 258 1.66 6.83 3.36
CA HIS A 258 2.18 8.18 3.38
C HIS A 258 2.90 8.46 2.06
N THR A 259 3.06 9.74 1.72
CA THR A 259 3.81 10.20 0.54
C THR A 259 5.19 9.54 0.42
N GLU A 260 5.88 9.37 1.56
CA GLU A 260 7.06 8.52 1.66
C GLU A 260 6.65 7.08 2.04
N PRO A 261 6.79 6.08 1.14
CA PRO A 261 6.33 4.71 1.42
C PRO A 261 6.94 4.12 2.70
N MET A 262 8.20 4.44 3.00
CA MET A 262 8.91 3.95 4.20
C MET A 262 8.33 4.49 5.52
N ARG A 263 7.60 5.61 5.48
CA ARG A 263 6.87 6.17 6.64
C ARG A 263 5.46 5.62 6.78
N SER A 264 4.96 4.85 5.81
CA SER A 264 3.63 4.23 5.87
C SER A 264 3.47 3.43 7.16
N ARG A 265 2.35 3.62 7.87
CA ARG A 265 2.12 2.97 9.16
C ARG A 265 1.45 1.62 8.95
N LEU A 266 2.07 0.58 9.49
CA LEU A 266 1.56 -0.79 9.47
C LEU A 266 0.60 -0.99 10.65
N ALA A 267 -0.55 -1.59 10.39
CA ALA A 267 -1.50 -2.08 11.39
C ALA A 267 -2.04 -3.44 10.94
N LEU A 268 -1.13 -4.40 10.83
CA LEU A 268 -1.43 -5.74 10.33
C LEU A 268 -1.57 -6.72 11.50
N ARG A 269 -2.45 -7.69 11.35
CA ARG A 269 -2.65 -8.81 12.25
C ARG A 269 -2.20 -10.06 11.53
N LEU A 270 -1.22 -10.72 12.11
CA LEU A 270 -0.73 -12.00 11.66
C LEU A 270 -1.33 -13.07 12.57
N ARG A 271 -2.03 -14.04 11.98
CA ARG A 271 -2.42 -15.27 12.66
C ARG A 271 -1.71 -16.42 11.99
N PHE A 272 -1.12 -17.31 12.76
CA PHE A 272 -0.56 -18.54 12.20
C PHE A 272 -0.85 -19.73 13.11
N LYS A 273 -0.94 -20.91 12.52
CA LYS A 273 -1.12 -22.18 13.20
C LYS A 273 -0.06 -23.13 12.68
N VAL A 274 0.66 -23.74 13.59
CA VAL A 274 1.70 -24.71 13.28
C VAL A 274 1.20 -26.09 13.66
N ARG A 275 1.66 -27.13 12.96
CA ARG A 275 1.40 -28.52 13.32
C ARG A 275 1.83 -28.82 14.76
N ASP A 276 1.10 -29.73 15.43
CA ASP A 276 1.22 -29.95 16.87
C ASP A 276 2.60 -30.45 17.32
N ASP A 277 3.34 -31.13 16.44
CA ASP A 277 4.72 -31.59 16.67
C ASP A 277 5.71 -30.43 16.82
N LEU A 278 5.42 -29.27 16.23
CA LEU A 278 6.25 -28.07 16.31
C LEU A 278 5.85 -27.11 17.44
N ASP A 279 4.74 -27.37 18.14
CA ASP A 279 4.33 -26.56 19.31
C ASP A 279 5.40 -26.57 20.42
N GLY A 280 6.10 -27.69 20.58
CA GLY A 280 7.22 -27.78 21.52
C GLY A 280 8.35 -26.81 21.19
N LEU A 281 8.69 -26.68 19.90
CA LEU A 281 9.74 -25.77 19.43
C LEU A 281 9.32 -24.30 19.62
N LEU A 282 8.05 -23.99 19.37
CA LEU A 282 7.50 -22.65 19.64
C LEU A 282 7.51 -22.30 21.14
N LYS A 283 7.23 -23.26 22.02
CA LYS A 283 7.31 -23.04 23.48
C LYS A 283 8.75 -22.75 23.95
N VAL A 284 9.75 -23.29 23.26
CA VAL A 284 11.16 -22.94 23.55
C VAL A 284 11.47 -21.54 23.03
N ALA A 285 11.01 -21.21 21.81
CA ALA A 285 11.27 -19.91 21.19
C ALA A 285 10.54 -18.74 21.87
N PHE A 286 9.28 -18.94 22.27
CA PHE A 286 8.39 -17.91 22.80
C PHE A 286 8.06 -18.07 24.29
N GLY A 287 8.65 -19.08 24.94
CA GLY A 287 8.43 -19.39 26.35
C GLY A 287 7.27 -20.37 26.61
N SER A 288 7.24 -20.92 27.82
CA SER A 288 6.42 -22.10 28.20
C SER A 288 4.90 -21.89 28.21
N LYS A 289 4.41 -20.65 28.08
CA LYS A 289 2.98 -20.32 28.04
C LYS A 289 2.73 -19.22 27.01
N PRO A 290 2.53 -19.55 25.72
CA PRO A 290 2.16 -18.56 24.72
C PRO A 290 0.77 -18.01 25.10
N LYS A 291 0.74 -16.84 25.75
CA LYS A 291 -0.50 -16.14 26.16
C LYS A 291 -1.36 -15.69 24.97
N HIS A 292 -0.90 -15.98 23.76
CA HIS A 292 -1.44 -15.54 22.48
C HIS A 292 -1.87 -16.74 21.61
N LYS A 293 -1.90 -17.97 22.16
CA LYS A 293 -2.47 -19.17 21.51
C LYS A 293 -3.96 -19.28 21.86
N ASP A 294 -4.81 -19.34 20.85
CA ASP A 294 -6.25 -19.51 20.97
C ASP A 294 -6.62 -20.98 21.18
N GLY A 295 -7.88 -21.26 21.54
CA GLY A 295 -8.37 -22.63 21.74
C GLY A 295 -8.22 -23.52 20.49
N ASP A 296 -8.29 -22.91 19.32
CA ASP A 296 -8.14 -23.57 18.01
C ASP A 296 -6.67 -23.77 17.59
N GLY A 297 -5.72 -23.34 18.43
CA GLY A 297 -4.28 -23.46 18.19
C GLY A 297 -3.66 -22.35 17.34
N TRP A 298 -4.41 -21.28 17.04
CA TRP A 298 -3.90 -20.10 16.34
C TRP A 298 -3.08 -19.19 17.26
N TYR A 299 -1.95 -18.71 16.77
CA TYR A 299 -1.10 -17.73 17.42
C TYR A 299 -1.38 -16.35 16.84
N HIS A 300 -1.66 -15.36 17.70
CA HIS A 300 -2.04 -14.01 17.26
C HIS A 300 -0.94 -12.98 17.52
N TYR A 301 -0.44 -12.40 16.44
CA TYR A 301 0.54 -11.33 16.43
C TYR A 301 0.00 -10.08 15.72
N GLN A 302 0.54 -8.94 16.10
CA GLN A 302 0.31 -7.66 15.44
C GLN A 302 1.64 -7.11 14.93
N LEU A 303 1.66 -6.76 13.65
CA LEU A 303 2.76 -6.05 13.03
C LEU A 303 2.38 -4.58 12.93
N ASN A 304 2.96 -3.79 13.83
CA ASN A 304 2.72 -2.35 13.94
C ASN A 304 4.00 -1.57 13.60
N GLY A 305 3.90 -0.25 13.51
CA GLY A 305 5.06 0.64 13.30
C GLY A 305 5.07 1.24 11.91
N THR A 306 6.25 1.59 11.38
CA THR A 306 6.38 2.09 10.01
C THR A 306 6.92 1.01 9.09
N ALA A 307 6.68 1.11 7.78
CA ALA A 307 7.20 0.16 6.79
C ALA A 307 8.73 0.01 6.87
N GLY A 308 9.46 1.10 7.15
CA GLY A 308 10.92 1.06 7.33
C GLY A 308 11.39 0.52 8.69
N LYS A 309 10.52 0.44 9.71
CA LYS A 309 10.84 -0.06 11.06
C LYS A 309 9.66 -0.88 11.62
N PRO A 310 9.35 -2.03 11.04
CA PRO A 310 8.25 -2.87 11.50
C PRO A 310 8.52 -3.39 12.91
N ARG A 311 7.48 -3.47 13.73
CA ARG A 311 7.52 -4.00 15.10
C ARG A 311 6.49 -5.09 15.26
N LEU A 312 6.96 -6.33 15.44
CA LEU A 312 6.11 -7.47 15.76
C LEU A 312 5.82 -7.48 17.26
N ARG A 313 4.53 -7.55 17.64
CA ARG A 313 4.07 -7.63 19.03
C ARG A 313 3.06 -8.75 19.17
N GLU A 314 3.06 -9.41 20.33
CA GLU A 314 2.02 -10.39 20.67
C GLU A 314 0.67 -9.69 20.89
N SER A 315 -0.40 -10.21 20.29
CA SER A 315 -1.75 -9.67 20.48
C SER A 315 -2.48 -10.36 21.62
N ARG A 316 -2.40 -9.78 22.83
CA ARG A 316 -3.15 -10.30 24.00
C ARG A 316 -4.66 -10.10 23.89
N ALA A 317 -5.09 -9.08 23.14
CA ALA A 317 -6.50 -8.71 23.02
C ALA A 317 -7.28 -9.71 22.15
N ALA A 318 -6.65 -10.26 21.11
CA ALA A 318 -7.26 -11.26 20.25
C ALA A 318 -7.56 -12.56 21.04
N ALA A 319 -6.55 -13.06 21.77
CA ALA A 319 -6.69 -14.30 22.54
C ALA A 319 -7.77 -14.24 23.63
N ARG A 320 -7.91 -13.07 24.29
CA ARG A 320 -8.98 -12.87 25.27
C ARG A 320 -10.38 -12.84 24.64
N ARG A 321 -10.52 -12.27 23.43
CA ARG A 321 -11.82 -12.20 22.74
C ARG A 321 -12.30 -13.59 22.32
N ALA A 322 -11.41 -14.43 21.80
CA ALA A 322 -11.76 -15.81 21.44
C ALA A 322 -12.25 -16.62 22.66
N GLN A 323 -11.55 -16.51 23.80
CA GLN A 323 -11.98 -17.15 25.04
C GLN A 323 -13.33 -16.62 25.57
N SER A 324 -13.60 -15.31 25.42
CA SER A 324 -14.86 -14.71 25.89
C SER A 324 -16.09 -15.08 25.04
N LYS A 325 -15.90 -15.38 23.74
CA LYS A 325 -17.01 -15.79 22.86
C LYS A 325 -17.45 -17.23 23.11
N GLY A 326 -16.53 -18.11 23.55
CA GLY A 326 -16.84 -19.51 23.87
C GLY A 326 -17.55 -19.74 25.21
N SER A 327 -17.47 -18.80 26.17
CA SER A 327 -18.04 -19.01 27.53
C SER A 327 -19.43 -18.39 27.76
N ARG A 328 -19.99 -17.69 26.77
CA ARG A 328 -21.40 -17.31 26.74
C ARG A 328 -22.26 -18.37 26.05
N THR A 329 -21.96 -19.65 26.24
CA THR A 329 -23.03 -20.66 26.21
C THR A 329 -24.03 -20.21 27.25
N VAL A 330 -25.14 -19.68 26.73
CA VAL A 330 -26.43 -19.51 27.37
C VAL A 330 -26.59 -20.66 28.35
N SER A 331 -26.25 -20.43 29.61
CA SER A 331 -26.83 -21.23 30.67
C SER A 331 -28.28 -20.82 30.58
N ASP A 332 -29.02 -21.63 29.84
CA ASP A 332 -30.45 -21.61 29.71
C ASP A 332 -30.96 -21.31 31.11
N LYS A 333 -31.39 -20.06 31.29
CA LYS A 333 -32.15 -19.62 32.44
C LYS A 333 -33.54 -20.20 32.24
N LYS A 334 -33.60 -21.54 32.19
CA LYS A 334 -34.82 -22.31 32.24
C LYS A 334 -35.33 -22.09 33.65
N GLY A 335 -36.27 -21.15 33.73
CA GLY A 335 -36.98 -20.86 34.95
C GLY A 335 -37.58 -22.13 35.55
N GLY A 336 -37.79 -22.07 36.86
CA GLY A 336 -38.65 -23.01 37.57
C GLY A 336 -37.91 -24.00 38.46
N GLY A 337 -37.12 -23.51 39.41
CA GLY A 337 -36.54 -24.34 40.46
C GLY A 337 -36.30 -23.53 41.72
N LYS A 338 -37.38 -23.27 42.46
CA LYS A 338 -37.39 -22.58 43.75
C LYS A 338 -36.75 -23.47 44.82
N ASP A 339 -35.44 -23.66 44.77
CA ASP A 339 -34.74 -24.47 45.76
C ASP A 339 -34.01 -23.59 46.77
N LYS A 340 -34.50 -23.63 48.01
CA LYS A 340 -33.93 -22.97 49.18
C LYS A 340 -32.74 -23.81 49.68
N GLY A 341 -31.69 -23.90 48.88
CA GLY A 341 -30.46 -24.61 49.21
C GLY A 341 -29.45 -23.71 49.90
N LYS A 342 -29.49 -23.67 51.23
CA LYS A 342 -28.46 -23.12 52.11
C LYS A 342 -27.14 -23.87 51.85
N GLY A 343 -26.25 -23.31 51.03
CA GLY A 343 -24.97 -23.93 50.65
C GLY A 343 -23.82 -22.95 50.80
N SER A 344 -22.99 -23.20 51.80
CA SER A 344 -21.90 -22.37 52.30
C SER A 344 -20.89 -21.91 51.24
N ARG A 345 -20.76 -20.60 51.07
CA ARG A 345 -19.54 -19.97 50.55
C ARG A 345 -18.51 -20.02 51.67
N THR A 346 -17.50 -20.87 51.52
CA THR A 346 -16.27 -20.82 52.31
C THR A 346 -15.50 -19.57 51.94
N THR A 347 -15.84 -18.47 52.61
CA THR A 347 -14.99 -17.29 52.75
C THR A 347 -13.69 -17.73 53.43
N ARG A 348 -12.56 -17.52 52.75
CA ARG A 348 -11.27 -17.51 53.44
C ARG A 348 -11.32 -16.43 54.54
N PRO A 349 -10.81 -16.72 55.74
CA PRO A 349 -10.75 -15.73 56.80
C PRO A 349 -9.78 -14.63 56.36
N VAL A 350 -10.34 -13.44 56.13
CA VAL A 350 -9.57 -12.20 56.12
C VAL A 350 -9.37 -11.88 57.59
N GLU A 351 -8.11 -11.82 58.01
CA GLU A 351 -7.74 -11.41 59.36
C GLU A 351 -8.29 -9.99 59.59
N PRO A 352 -8.99 -9.75 60.72
CA PRO A 352 -9.50 -8.44 61.05
C PRO A 352 -8.32 -7.55 61.45
N ASP A 353 -7.97 -6.60 60.60
CA ASP A 353 -7.20 -5.44 61.04
C ASP A 353 -8.06 -4.68 62.07
N GLU A 354 -7.54 -4.61 63.31
CA GLU A 354 -8.11 -3.91 64.45
C GLU A 354 -8.04 -2.39 64.25
N ASP A 355 -8.88 -1.85 63.38
CA ASP A 355 -9.23 -0.42 63.41
C ASP A 355 -10.74 -0.30 63.19
N GLY A 356 -11.47 -0.39 64.31
CA GLY A 356 -12.92 -0.28 64.40
C GLY A 356 -13.40 1.14 64.09
N ILE A 357 -13.50 1.46 62.80
CA ILE A 357 -14.24 2.61 62.30
C ILE A 357 -15.58 2.08 61.78
N GLU A 358 -16.65 2.33 62.55
CA GLU A 358 -18.03 1.99 62.18
C GLU A 358 -18.39 2.61 60.81
N PRO A 359 -18.68 1.81 59.77
CA PRO A 359 -18.81 2.29 58.39
C PRO A 359 -20.22 2.80 58.04
N GLU A 360 -21.01 3.24 59.01
CA GLU A 360 -22.44 3.53 58.79
C GLU A 360 -22.82 5.03 58.81
N GLN A 361 -21.86 5.96 58.94
CA GLN A 361 -22.16 7.40 58.87
C GLN A 361 -21.36 8.20 57.83
N ILE A 362 -20.46 7.54 57.08
CA ILE A 362 -19.66 8.19 56.01
C ILE A 362 -20.32 8.01 54.62
N SER A 363 -21.47 7.32 54.52
CA SER A 363 -22.04 6.94 53.21
C SER A 363 -22.85 8.03 52.51
N ASP A 364 -23.43 8.97 53.24
CA ASP A 364 -24.47 9.85 52.66
C ASP A 364 -23.86 11.17 52.18
N GLU A 365 -23.02 11.83 53.00
CA GLU A 365 -22.31 13.06 52.59
C GLU A 365 -21.41 12.82 51.37
N ARG A 366 -20.68 11.70 51.35
CA ARG A 366 -19.79 11.35 50.23
C ARG A 366 -20.57 10.99 48.96
N ARG A 367 -21.81 10.52 49.11
CA ARG A 367 -22.68 10.20 47.98
C ARG A 367 -23.30 11.47 47.40
N GLU A 368 -23.66 12.41 48.25
CA GLU A 368 -24.14 13.74 47.85
C GLU A 368 -23.02 14.52 47.12
N GLU A 369 -21.79 14.49 47.63
CA GLU A 369 -20.61 15.10 46.98
C GLU A 369 -20.34 14.51 45.59
N LEU A 370 -20.44 13.19 45.44
CA LEU A 370 -20.29 12.51 44.14
C LEU A 370 -21.45 12.80 43.17
N GLU A 371 -22.67 13.03 43.68
CA GLU A 371 -23.82 13.40 42.86
C GLU A 371 -23.72 14.86 42.38
N GLU A 372 -23.25 15.78 43.23
CA GLU A 372 -22.94 17.16 42.86
C GLU A 372 -21.81 17.24 41.83
N GLU A 373 -20.73 16.47 42.01
CA GLU A 373 -19.61 16.42 41.05
C GLU A 373 -20.08 15.90 39.68
N ARG A 374 -20.95 14.89 39.67
CA ARG A 374 -21.56 14.36 38.44
C ARG A 374 -22.51 15.36 37.79
N ALA A 375 -23.26 16.14 38.57
CA ALA A 375 -24.13 17.19 38.05
C ALA A 375 -23.30 18.30 37.38
N ARG A 376 -22.22 18.74 38.03
CA ARG A 376 -21.29 19.74 37.48
C ARG A 376 -20.64 19.29 36.17
N LEU A 377 -20.23 18.02 36.08
CA LEU A 377 -19.69 17.46 34.84
C LEU A 377 -20.74 17.35 33.72
N ARG A 378 -22.03 17.17 34.05
CA ARG A 378 -23.11 17.18 33.06
C ARG A 378 -23.37 18.58 32.53
N GLU A 379 -23.38 19.59 33.41
CA GLU A 379 -23.51 21.00 33.03
C GLU A 379 -22.32 21.47 32.18
N GLU A 380 -21.09 21.10 32.54
CA GLU A 380 -19.90 21.43 31.74
C GLU A 380 -19.98 20.82 30.33
N ARG A 381 -20.42 19.56 30.22
CA ARG A 381 -20.61 18.91 28.91
C ARG A 381 -21.74 19.55 28.11
N ALA A 382 -22.81 20.02 28.76
CA ALA A 382 -23.88 20.74 28.10
C ALA A 382 -23.40 22.09 27.56
N GLN A 383 -22.64 22.85 28.35
CA GLN A 383 -22.05 24.12 27.93
C GLN A 383 -21.10 23.95 26.74
N ARG A 384 -20.22 22.94 26.74
CA ARG A 384 -19.35 22.65 25.59
C ARG A 384 -20.14 22.29 24.33
N ARG A 385 -21.29 21.63 24.46
CA ARG A 385 -22.16 21.31 23.32
C ARG A 385 -22.82 22.57 22.76
N GLU A 386 -23.28 23.48 23.62
CA GLU A 386 -23.84 24.76 23.20
C GLU A 386 -22.79 25.66 22.53
N GLU A 387 -21.58 25.72 23.08
CA GLU A 387 -20.46 26.47 22.49
C GLU A 387 -20.09 25.95 21.09
N ARG A 388 -19.99 24.62 20.93
CA ARG A 388 -19.77 24.00 19.62
C ARG A 388 -20.91 24.30 18.64
N ARG A 389 -22.17 24.31 19.12
CA ARG A 389 -23.33 24.66 18.30
C ARG A 389 -23.28 26.11 17.82
N GLN A 390 -22.96 27.05 18.71
CA GLN A 390 -22.79 28.46 18.35
C GLN A 390 -21.65 28.66 17.33
N LYS A 391 -20.50 28.00 17.53
CA LYS A 391 -19.37 28.04 16.58
C LYS A 391 -19.76 27.50 15.20
N ARG A 392 -20.55 26.42 15.14
CA ARG A 392 -21.06 25.85 13.87
C ARG A 392 -22.03 26.82 13.18
N GLU A 393 -22.94 27.44 13.92
CA GLU A 393 -23.89 28.42 13.39
C GLU A 393 -23.18 29.68 12.84
N ASP A 394 -22.13 30.16 13.50
CA ASP A 394 -21.34 31.30 13.04
C ASP A 394 -20.52 30.98 11.78
N LEU A 395 -19.93 29.78 11.68
CA LEU A 395 -19.24 29.33 10.48
C LEU A 395 -20.19 29.24 9.28
N ILE A 396 -21.42 28.75 9.49
CA ILE A 396 -22.44 28.69 8.44
C ILE A 396 -22.84 30.10 8.00
N LYS A 397 -23.07 31.03 8.93
CA LYS A 397 -23.36 32.44 8.59
C LYS A 397 -22.22 33.07 7.78
N LYS A 398 -20.96 32.84 8.18
CA LYS A 398 -19.77 33.37 7.47
C LYS A 398 -19.66 32.79 6.05
N ARG A 399 -19.92 31.48 5.88
CA ARG A 399 -19.95 30.82 4.56
C ARG A 399 -21.04 31.41 3.66
N ASN A 400 -22.25 31.60 4.20
CA ASN A 400 -23.37 32.17 3.45
C ASN A 400 -23.13 33.63 3.06
N GLN A 401 -22.51 34.43 3.94
CA GLN A 401 -22.07 35.78 3.60
C GLN A 401 -21.05 35.78 2.46
N ARG A 402 -20.04 34.89 2.51
CA ARG A 402 -19.02 34.77 1.45
C ARG A 402 -19.60 34.33 0.11
N GLN A 403 -20.56 33.40 0.12
CA GLN A 403 -21.28 33.02 -1.10
C GLN A 403 -22.12 34.19 -1.64
N LYS A 404 -22.80 34.94 -0.77
CA LYS A 404 -23.57 36.11 -1.19
C LYS A 404 -22.69 37.21 -1.77
N THR A 405 -21.49 37.45 -1.22
CA THR A 405 -20.52 38.39 -1.80
C THR A 405 -20.02 37.91 -3.15
N LEU A 406 -19.72 36.62 -3.31
CA LEU A 406 -19.28 36.06 -4.61
C LEU A 406 -20.38 36.13 -5.68
N GLN A 407 -21.66 35.98 -5.30
CA GLN A 407 -22.78 36.08 -6.24
C GLN A 407 -23.19 37.53 -6.56
N SER A 408 -22.81 38.51 -5.73
CA SER A 408 -23.19 39.91 -5.92
C SER A 408 -22.07 40.77 -6.49
N ASP A 409 -20.94 40.17 -6.87
CA ASP A 409 -19.84 40.86 -7.54
C ASP A 409 -19.94 40.67 -9.08
N PRO A 410 -20.60 41.58 -9.82
CA PRO A 410 -20.78 41.48 -11.26
C PRO A 410 -19.47 41.65 -12.05
N ALA A 411 -18.34 41.94 -11.39
CA ALA A 411 -17.05 42.10 -12.04
C ALA A 411 -16.40 40.76 -12.46
N LEU A 412 -16.90 39.61 -11.99
CA LEU A 412 -16.33 38.28 -12.27
C LEU A 412 -16.99 37.54 -13.45
N GLU A 413 -17.99 38.12 -14.12
CA GLU A 413 -18.75 37.46 -15.20
C GLU A 413 -18.24 37.73 -16.63
N VAL A 414 -17.05 38.33 -16.81
CA VAL A 414 -16.59 38.83 -18.13
C VAL A 414 -15.24 38.26 -18.62
N VAL A 415 -14.84 37.04 -18.24
CA VAL A 415 -13.56 36.46 -18.73
C VAL A 415 -13.69 35.02 -19.26
N GLU A 416 -14.71 34.73 -20.06
CA GLU A 416 -14.81 33.45 -20.79
C GLU A 416 -15.00 33.59 -22.31
N SER A 417 -14.61 34.72 -22.91
CA SER A 417 -14.61 34.86 -24.38
C SER A 417 -13.56 35.86 -24.90
N ALA A 418 -12.33 35.39 -25.08
CA ALA A 418 -11.31 35.95 -25.99
C ALA A 418 -10.29 34.81 -26.24
N GLU A 419 -10.33 34.11 -27.38
CA GLU A 419 -9.55 34.46 -28.60
C GLU A 419 -8.04 34.49 -28.26
N ASP A 420 -7.26 33.42 -28.47
CA ASP A 420 -6.79 32.87 -29.76
C ASP A 420 -6.20 33.96 -30.68
N GLU A 421 -5.07 34.57 -30.30
CA GLU A 421 -4.17 35.29 -31.23
C GLU A 421 -2.68 35.19 -30.83
N GLU A 422 -1.85 35.15 -31.89
CA GLU A 422 -0.40 35.00 -31.97
C GLU A 422 0.40 36.22 -31.47
N SER A 423 1.59 35.98 -30.88
CA SER A 423 2.82 36.78 -31.04
C SER A 423 3.94 36.11 -30.21
N ALA A 424 5.05 35.59 -30.75
CA ALA A 424 6.17 36.27 -31.43
C ALA A 424 6.94 37.26 -30.52
N ASP A 425 8.16 36.82 -30.16
CA ASP A 425 9.40 37.55 -29.82
C ASP A 425 9.34 38.82 -28.94
N GLU A 426 10.08 38.82 -27.82
CA GLU A 426 11.18 39.77 -27.56
C GLU A 426 11.90 39.48 -26.23
N ASP A 427 13.23 39.60 -26.29
CA ASP A 427 14.19 39.62 -25.18
C ASP A 427 13.92 40.77 -24.19
N GLU A 428 14.22 40.59 -22.90
CA GLU A 428 15.10 41.51 -22.15
C GLU A 428 15.33 41.08 -20.68
N GLU A 429 16.56 41.27 -20.26
CA GLU A 429 17.08 41.09 -18.90
C GLU A 429 16.53 42.15 -17.93
N ALA A 430 16.24 41.77 -16.68
CA ALA A 430 16.47 42.63 -15.52
C ALA A 430 16.44 41.82 -14.21
N GLN A 431 17.63 41.63 -13.66
CA GLN A 431 17.91 41.42 -12.25
C GLN A 431 17.38 42.62 -11.44
N GLU A 432 16.66 42.40 -10.33
CA GLU A 432 16.86 43.19 -9.12
C GLU A 432 16.25 42.52 -7.88
N ASP A 433 17.10 42.45 -6.85
CA ASP A 433 16.87 41.87 -5.54
C ASP A 433 15.82 42.63 -4.73
N ALA A 434 14.86 41.90 -4.14
CA ALA A 434 14.07 42.40 -3.02
C ALA A 434 13.78 41.27 -2.04
N SER A 435 14.72 41.05 -1.12
CA SER A 435 14.53 40.26 0.10
C SER A 435 13.68 41.05 1.10
N GLY A 436 12.41 40.70 1.23
CA GLY A 436 11.57 41.06 2.38
C GLY A 436 11.37 39.84 3.30
N PRO A 437 11.55 39.95 4.63
CA PRO A 437 11.21 38.87 5.54
C PRO A 437 9.71 38.90 5.83
N GLU A 438 8.95 37.97 5.24
CA GLU A 438 7.57 37.71 5.66
C GLU A 438 7.57 36.74 6.85
N GLU A 439 7.17 37.26 8.01
CA GLU A 439 6.79 36.48 9.17
C GLU A 439 5.51 35.69 8.83
N SER A 440 5.64 34.39 8.62
CA SER A 440 4.50 33.49 8.45
C SER A 440 4.08 32.95 9.82
N GLU A 441 3.02 33.54 10.36
CA GLU A 441 2.26 32.96 11.47
C GLU A 441 1.69 31.61 11.01
N THR A 442 2.10 30.54 11.67
CA THR A 442 1.67 29.17 11.37
C THR A 442 0.35 28.93 12.10
N GLU A 443 -0.78 29.07 11.39
CA GLU A 443 -2.09 28.66 11.90
C GLU A 443 -2.13 27.12 12.01
N GLU A 444 -2.29 26.64 13.25
CA GLU A 444 -2.53 25.23 13.55
C GLU A 444 -3.90 24.82 13.02
N SER A 445 -3.93 24.06 11.91
CA SER A 445 -5.14 23.43 11.42
C SER A 445 -5.51 22.24 12.33
N GLU A 446 -6.49 22.44 13.22
CA GLU A 446 -7.14 21.38 13.98
C GLU A 446 -7.83 20.39 13.03
N ALA A 447 -7.54 19.11 13.22
CA ALA A 447 -8.10 18.02 12.45
C ALA A 447 -9.60 17.85 12.74
N GLU A 448 -10.42 17.98 11.69
CA GLU A 448 -11.84 17.66 11.71
C GLU A 448 -12.06 16.16 12.00
N GLU A 449 -12.53 15.85 13.21
CA GLU A 449 -13.20 14.58 13.51
C GLU A 449 -14.59 14.62 12.86
N SER A 450 -14.76 13.80 11.82
CA SER A 450 -16.09 13.51 11.24
C SER A 450 -16.76 12.46 12.12
N GLU A 451 -17.67 12.88 12.98
CA GLU A 451 -18.67 12.00 13.57
C GLU A 451 -19.71 11.68 12.48
N ALA A 452 -19.89 10.38 12.23
CA ALA A 452 -20.94 9.86 11.39
C ALA A 452 -22.29 10.08 12.09
N GLU A 453 -23.15 10.88 11.47
CA GLU A 453 -24.56 10.97 11.82
C GLU A 453 -25.21 9.62 11.43
N GLU A 454 -25.64 8.85 12.44
CA GLU A 454 -26.57 7.74 12.28
C GLU A 454 -27.96 8.36 12.09
N ASP A 455 -28.42 8.42 10.84
CA ASP A 455 -29.81 8.73 10.51
C ASP A 455 -30.68 7.52 10.87
N GLU A 456 -31.44 7.65 11.97
CA GLU A 456 -32.63 6.84 12.24
C GLU A 456 -33.76 7.37 11.37
N GLU A 457 -33.92 6.82 10.16
CA GLU A 457 -35.16 6.94 9.39
C GLU A 457 -36.05 5.72 9.67
N ASP A 458 -37.08 5.96 10.47
CA ASP A 458 -38.36 5.26 10.40
C ASP A 458 -38.91 5.44 8.99
N ASP A 459 -39.15 4.34 8.26
CA ASP A 459 -40.27 4.33 7.32
C ASP A 459 -40.87 2.93 7.16
N GLU A 460 -42.10 2.84 7.66
CA GLU A 460 -43.04 1.76 7.47
C GLU A 460 -43.43 1.66 5.99
N GLN A 461 -43.05 0.60 5.28
CA GLN A 461 -43.86 0.12 4.15
C GLN A 461 -43.95 -1.40 4.16
N GLN A 462 -45.14 -1.85 4.57
CA GLN A 462 -45.72 -3.14 4.26
C GLN A 462 -45.79 -3.31 2.74
N GLN A 463 -45.12 -4.31 2.19
CA GLN A 463 -45.57 -4.97 0.96
C GLN A 463 -45.51 -6.48 1.16
N GLU A 464 -46.72 -7.04 1.08
CA GLU A 464 -47.01 -8.46 0.95
C GLU A 464 -46.27 -9.03 -0.26
N SER A 465 -45.52 -10.11 -0.07
CA SER A 465 -45.15 -11.00 -1.17
C SER A 465 -45.50 -12.43 -0.80
N GLU A 466 -46.28 -13.02 -1.70
CA GLU A 466 -46.90 -14.34 -1.65
C GLU A 466 -45.86 -15.47 -1.59
N PRO A 467 -46.17 -16.61 -0.95
CA PRO A 467 -45.34 -17.80 -1.06
C PRO A 467 -45.66 -18.52 -2.39
N THR A 468 -44.72 -18.49 -3.33
CA THR A 468 -44.70 -19.44 -4.45
C THR A 468 -44.19 -20.79 -3.94
N ASP A 469 -45.15 -21.68 -3.79
CA ASP A 469 -45.04 -23.12 -3.67
C ASP A 469 -44.52 -23.67 -5.01
N GLU A 470 -43.24 -24.04 -5.09
CA GLU A 470 -42.70 -24.83 -6.20
C GLU A 470 -42.26 -26.20 -5.68
N THR A 471 -43.25 -27.10 -5.73
CA THR A 471 -43.20 -28.43 -6.33
C THR A 471 -41.87 -29.19 -6.25
N ASP A 472 -41.83 -30.08 -5.27
CA ASP A 472 -41.25 -31.42 -5.34
C ASP A 472 -41.69 -32.12 -6.64
N GLU A 473 -40.76 -32.34 -7.58
CA GLU A 473 -40.91 -33.39 -8.60
C GLU A 473 -39.60 -34.19 -8.68
N SER A 474 -39.81 -35.48 -8.63
CA SER A 474 -38.89 -36.60 -8.71
C SER A 474 -38.23 -36.74 -10.07
N ASP A 475 -37.14 -37.51 -10.11
CA ASP A 475 -36.98 -38.72 -10.96
C ASP A 475 -35.48 -39.08 -10.95
N GLU A 476 -35.08 -40.23 -10.40
CA GLU A 476 -35.06 -41.55 -11.06
C GLU A 476 -34.09 -41.58 -12.25
N GLU A 477 -32.97 -42.29 -12.07
CA GLU A 477 -32.41 -43.33 -12.97
C GLU A 477 -31.03 -42.81 -13.47
N ASP A 478 -29.93 -43.56 -13.57
CA ASP A 478 -29.75 -44.96 -13.94
C ASP A 478 -28.39 -45.51 -13.46
N ASP A 479 -28.37 -46.84 -13.38
CA ASP A 479 -27.23 -47.75 -13.23
C ASP A 479 -26.29 -47.80 -14.47
N GLU A 480 -25.20 -48.56 -14.32
CA GLU A 480 -24.29 -49.15 -15.34
C GLU A 480 -23.20 -48.21 -15.91
N GLU A 481 -21.89 -48.53 -15.97
CA GLU A 481 -21.07 -49.76 -16.01
C GLU A 481 -19.74 -49.60 -15.23
#